data_AF-A0A4Q0SFJ5-F1
#
_entry.id   AF-A0A4Q0SFJ5-F1
#
_cell.length_a   1.000
_cell.length_b   1.000
_cell.length_c   1.000
_cell.angle_alpha   90.00
_cell.angle_beta   90.00
_cell.angle_gamma   90.00
#
_symmetry.space_group_name_H-M   'P 1'
#
loop_
_entity.id
_entity.type
_entity.pdbx_description
1 polymer ?
#
loop_
_entity_poly.entity_id
_entity_poly.type
_entity_poly.pdbx_seq_one_letter_code
_entity_poly.pdbx_strand_id
1 'polypeptide(L)' 'MTLEVKLARLRTHRNNIHRYHRLLKTRLSDLEREYIESRLSEQRAALENLARTTFPIPFKMPPPSQPQTFRPDEVA' A
#
# COMPACT_ATOMS: atom_id res chain seq x y z
N MET A 1 11.29 -17.27 -11.81
CA MET A 1 10.09 -17.36 -10.97
C MET A 1 8.85 -17.17 -11.83
N THR A 2 7.83 -18.01 -11.66
CA THR A 2 6.56 -17.93 -12.40
C THR A 2 5.65 -16.83 -11.83
N LEU A 3 4.68 -16.38 -12.62
CA LEU A 3 3.73 -15.34 -12.24
C LEU A 3 2.91 -15.73 -10.99
N GLU A 4 2.46 -16.98 -10.91
CA GLU A 4 1.75 -17.52 -9.74
C GLU A 4 2.52 -17.34 -8.43
N VAL A 5 3.83 -17.61 -8.45
CA VAL A 5 4.70 -17.45 -7.28
C VAL A 5 4.82 -15.97 -6.88
N LYS A 6 4.87 -15.05 -7.86
CA LYS A 6 4.88 -13.60 -7.59
C LYS A 6 3.56 -13.15 -6.96
N LEU A 7 2.41 -13.59 -7.47
CA LEU A 7 1.10 -13.28 -6.91
C LEU A 7 0.91 -13.84 -5.50
N ALA A 8 1.33 -15.09 -5.26
CA ALA A 8 1.29 -15.69 -3.92
C ALA A 8 2.11 -14.86 -2.91
N ARG A 9 3.32 -14.42 -3.30
CA ARG A 9 4.16 -13.54 -2.47
C ARG A 9 3.52 -12.18 -2.22
N LEU A 10 2.92 -11.53 -3.22
CA LEU A 10 2.20 -10.27 -3.04
C LEU A 10 1.06 -10.40 -2.04
N ARG A 11 0.28 -11.49 -2.13
CA ARG A 11 -0.80 -11.80 -1.17
C ARG A 11 -0.25 -11.99 0.25
N THR A 12 0.84 -12.74 0.40
CA THR A 12 1.49 -12.96 1.70
C THR A 12 1.98 -11.65 2.32
N HIS A 13 2.68 -10.80 1.56
CA HIS A 13 3.16 -9.52 2.09
C HIS A 13 1.98 -8.62 2.53
N ARG A 14 0.91 -8.55 1.73
CA ARG A 14 -0.32 -7.81 2.11
C ARG A 14 -0.93 -8.33 3.40
N ASN A 15 -1.06 -9.66 3.53
CA ASN A 15 -1.63 -10.29 4.73
C ASN A 15 -0.78 -10.00 5.98
N ASN A 16 0.54 -10.07 5.85
CA ASN A 16 1.46 -9.74 6.94
C ASN A 16 1.35 -8.27 7.37
N ILE A 17 1.28 -7.34 6.41
CA ILE A 17 1.06 -5.91 6.68
C ILE A 17 -0.24 -5.70 7.46
N HIS A 18 -1.34 -6.30 7.01
CA HIS A 18 -2.62 -6.21 7.70
C HIS A 18 -2.55 -6.79 9.13
N ARG A 19 -1.86 -7.91 9.30
CA ARG A 19 -1.67 -8.55 10.61
C ARG A 19 -0.86 -7.65 11.55
N TYR A 20 0.24 -7.08 11.08
CA TYR A 20 1.07 -6.17 11.87
C TYR A 20 0.31 -4.89 12.25
N HIS A 21 -0.50 -4.32 11.35
CA HIS A 21 -1.40 -3.22 11.72
C HIS A 21 -2.42 -3.60 12.80
N ARG A 22 -2.91 -4.85 12.82
CA ARG A 22 -3.78 -5.32 13.92
C ARG A 22 -3.02 -5.50 15.22
N LEU A 23 -1.79 -6.02 15.19
CA LEU A 23 -0.95 -6.17 16.39
C LEU A 23 -0.60 -4.81 17.00
N LEU A 24 -0.30 -3.79 16.19
CA LEU A 24 -0.04 -2.44 16.72
C LEU A 24 -1.22 -1.82 17.48
N LYS A 25 -2.44 -2.35 17.32
CA LYS A 25 -3.64 -1.93 18.06
C LYS A 25 -3.81 -2.64 19.39
N THR A 26 -3.00 -3.67 19.69
CA THR A 26 -3.06 -4.38 20.97
C THR A 26 -2.08 -3.79 21.98
N ARG A 27 -2.12 -4.27 23.23
CA ARG A 27 -1.10 -3.92 24.23
C ARG A 27 0.20 -4.64 23.87
N LEU A 28 1.25 -3.87 23.66
CA LEU A 28 2.59 -4.31 23.31
C LEU A 28 3.58 -3.54 24.19
N SER A 29 4.69 -4.16 24.52
CA SER A 29 5.86 -3.46 25.04
C SER A 29 6.48 -2.56 23.96
N ASP A 30 7.29 -1.59 24.38
CA ASP A 30 7.97 -0.69 23.46
C ASP A 30 8.89 -1.46 22.49
N LEU A 31 9.59 -2.49 22.99
CA LEU A 31 10.44 -3.36 22.17
C LEU A 31 9.64 -4.14 21.12
N GLU A 32 8.49 -4.69 21.49
CA GLU A 32 7.62 -5.40 20.54
C GLU A 32 7.07 -4.45 19.49
N ARG A 33 6.71 -3.23 19.89
CA ARG A 33 6.23 -2.20 18.97
C ARG A 33 7.30 -1.82 17.96
N GLU A 34 8.51 -1.49 18.42
CA GLU A 34 9.64 -1.13 17.57
C GLU A 34 9.96 -2.27 16.59
N TYR A 35 9.99 -3.51 17.08
CA TYR A 35 10.17 -4.68 16.23
C TYR A 35 9.09 -4.78 15.15
N ILE A 36 7.81 -4.63 15.51
CA ILE A 36 6.71 -4.72 14.54
C ILE A 36 6.76 -3.58 13.52
N GLU A 37 7.09 -2.36 13.93
CA GLU A 37 7.20 -1.21 13.04
C GLU A 37 8.35 -1.37 12.04
N SER A 38 9.51 -1.82 12.51
CA SER A 38 10.66 -2.15 11.65
C SER A 38 10.27 -3.24 10.62
N ARG A 39 9.64 -4.33 11.09
CA ARG A 39 9.15 -5.41 10.22
C ARG A 39 8.08 -4.94 9.24
N LEU A 40 7.20 -4.02 9.64
CA LEU A 40 6.18 -3.45 8.77
C LEU A 40 6.83 -2.65 7.62
N SER A 41 7.87 -1.88 7.90
CA SER A 41 8.64 -1.14 6.90
C SER A 41 9.28 -2.09 5.87
N GLU A 42 9.93 -3.15 6.35
CA GLU A 42 10.51 -4.20 5.49
C GLU A 42 9.45 -4.86 4.59
N GLN A 43 8.28 -5.21 5.13
CA GLN A 43 7.21 -5.83 4.34
C GLN A 43 6.67 -4.88 3.26
N ARG A 44 6.54 -3.57 3.56
CA ARG A 44 6.09 -2.57 2.57
C ARG A 44 7.13 -2.42 1.45
N ALA A 45 8.41 -2.33 1.78
CA ALA A 45 9.48 -2.25 0.80
C ALA A 45 9.54 -3.50 -0.09
N ALA A 46 9.41 -4.70 0.50
CA ALA A 46 9.38 -5.96 -0.26
C ALA A 46 8.16 -6.02 -1.20
N LEU A 47 6.99 -5.60 -0.73
CA LEU A 47 5.77 -5.54 -1.54
C LEU A 47 5.91 -4.53 -2.69
N GLU A 48 6.45 -3.35 -2.45
CA GLU A 48 6.65 -2.33 -3.49
C GLU A 48 7.64 -2.80 -4.56
N ASN A 49 8.77 -3.38 -4.16
CA ASN A 49 9.74 -3.93 -5.10
C ASN A 49 9.14 -5.09 -5.93
N LEU A 50 8.39 -5.98 -5.27
CA LEU A 50 7.71 -7.07 -5.96
C LEU A 50 6.59 -6.57 -6.89
N ALA A 51 5.87 -5.52 -6.49
CA ALA A 51 4.84 -4.91 -7.32
C ALA A 51 5.46 -4.25 -8.56
N ARG A 52 6.54 -3.47 -8.43
CA ARG A 52 7.27 -2.86 -9.56
C ARG A 52 7.80 -3.89 -10.56
N THR A 53 8.24 -5.05 -10.08
CA THR A 53 8.76 -6.14 -10.93
C THR A 53 7.67 -7.08 -11.48
N THR A 54 6.44 -7.00 -10.97
CA THR A 54 5.32 -7.85 -11.41
C THR A 54 4.35 -7.08 -12.29
N PHE A 55 4.06 -5.83 -11.94
CA PHE A 55 3.20 -4.91 -12.66
C PHE A 55 3.98 -3.66 -13.02
N PRO A 56 4.51 -3.55 -14.25
CA PRO A 56 5.15 -2.33 -14.74
C PRO A 56 4.11 -1.25 -15.08
N ILE A 57 3.13 -1.02 -14.18
CA ILE A 57 2.13 0.02 -14.34
C ILE A 57 2.55 1.17 -13.41
N PRO A 58 3.04 2.30 -13.93
CA PRO A 58 3.16 3.50 -13.12
C PRO A 58 1.74 3.88 -12.71
N PHE A 59 1.44 3.83 -11.41
CA PHE A 59 0.27 4.49 -10.84
C PHE A 59 0.42 6.00 -11.11
N LYS A 60 0.01 6.47 -12.29
CA LYS A 60 -0.33 7.87 -12.49
C LYS A 60 -1.62 8.07 -11.70
N MET A 61 -1.49 8.50 -10.45
CA MET A 61 -2.62 9.13 -9.79
C MET A 61 -3.12 10.25 -10.72
N PRO A 62 -4.40 10.25 -11.12
CA PRO A 62 -4.94 11.41 -11.81
C PRO A 62 -4.70 12.61 -10.89
N PRO A 63 -4.26 13.77 -11.43
CA PRO A 63 -4.14 14.98 -10.63
C PRO A 63 -5.47 15.21 -9.90
N PRO A 64 -5.46 15.73 -8.66
CA PRO A 64 -6.69 16.03 -7.94
C PRO A 64 -7.54 16.88 -8.87
N SER A 65 -8.72 16.36 -9.23
CA SER A 65 -9.64 17.03 -10.14
C SER A 65 -9.82 18.45 -9.62
N GLN A 66 -9.38 19.44 -10.39
CA GLN A 66 -9.63 20.84 -10.06
C GLN A 66 -11.13 20.96 -9.78
N PRO A 67 -11.54 21.62 -8.68
CA PRO A 67 -12.95 21.84 -8.42
C PRO A 67 -13.53 22.48 -9.67
N GLN A 68 -14.53 21.82 -10.25
CA GLN A 68 -15.27 22.37 -11.39
C GLN A 68 -15.91 23.65 -10.88
N THR A 69 -15.30 24.80 -11.18
CA THR A 69 -15.93 26.10 -10.99
C THR A 69 -17.14 26.10 -11.90
N PHE A 70 -18.32 25.84 -11.33
CA PHE A 70 -19.59 26.02 -12.01
C PHE A 70 -19.60 27.44 -12.57
N ARG A 71 -19.55 27.57 -13.91
CA ARG A 71 -19.73 28.83 -14.60
C ARG A 71 -21.23 29.01 -14.84
N PRO A 72 -21.89 29.99 -14.21
CA PRO A 72 -23.33 30.18 -14.35
C PRO A 72 -23.76 30.76 -15.72
N ASP A 73 -22.82 30.97 -16.64
CA ASP A 73 -23.08 31.61 -17.94
C ASP A 73 -23.59 30.64 -19.03
N GLU A 74 -23.78 29.36 -18.72
CA GLU A 74 -24.20 28.32 -19.69
C GLU A 74 -25.68 27.92 -19.55
N VAL A 75 -26.51 28.81 -19.01
CA VAL A 75 -27.98 28.72 -19.04
C VAL A 75 -28.54 30.00 -19.63
N ALA A 76 -28.55 30.07 -20.97
CA ALA A 76 -29.36 30.99 -21.76
C ALA A 76 -29.83 30.28 -23.03
#